data_AF-A0AAN9WBL6-F1
#
_entry.id   AF-A0AAN9WBL6-F1
#
_cell.length_a   1.000
_cell.length_b   1.000
_cell.length_c   1.000
_cell.angle_alpha   90.00
_cell.angle_beta   90.00
_cell.angle_gamma   90.00
#
_symmetry.space_group_name_H-M   'P 1'
#
loop_
_entity.id
_entity.type
_entity.pdbx_description
1 polymer ?
#
loop_
_entity_poly.entity_id
_entity_poly.type
_entity_poly.pdbx_seq_one_letter_code
_entity_poly.pdbx_strand_id
1 'polypeptide(L)'
;MFRSTYNFDKLLEKATSGVRVETDWERIIQICDLIRQGDVQPKYAVGAVKKQLYSVNPRSAVLGLVVLDSCMKNCGYLIHDEVGTRPYMEQLRELAKTTSHDEVKAKILELIQAWAYAFRDSPKYRAVQDILNIMKREGFNFPTLRESDAMFSADTAPAWVDGDVCHGCRIQFGMVQRKHHCRACGQVFCGQCSSKTAALPKFGIEKEVRVCERCFDIINR
;
A
#
# COMPACT_ATOMS: atom_id res chain seq x y z
N MET A 1 -8.26 -21.54 -1.38
CA MET A 1 -8.59 -20.48 -0.41
C MET A 1 -8.20 -20.84 1.03
N PHE A 2 -8.73 -21.92 1.64
CA PHE A 2 -8.48 -22.26 3.05
C PHE A 2 -7.01 -22.51 3.45
N ARG A 3 -6.19 -23.10 2.57
CA ARG A 3 -4.76 -23.36 2.86
C ARG A 3 -3.94 -22.08 2.89
N SER A 4 -4.26 -21.12 2.02
CA SER A 4 -3.54 -19.84 1.91
C SER A 4 -3.85 -18.91 3.09
N THR A 5 -5.12 -18.87 3.54
CA THR A 5 -5.49 -18.13 4.75
C THR A 5 -4.85 -18.72 6.00
N TYR A 6 -4.81 -20.05 6.12
CA TYR A 6 -4.08 -20.71 7.23
C TYR A 6 -2.58 -20.37 7.25
N ASN A 7 -1.94 -20.37 6.08
CA ASN A 7 -0.53 -19.99 5.99
C ASN A 7 -0.31 -18.53 6.39
N PHE A 8 -1.17 -17.62 5.93
CA PHE A 8 -1.16 -16.22 6.33
C PHE A 8 -1.28 -16.06 7.84
N ASP A 9 -2.25 -16.73 8.47
CA ASP A 9 -2.49 -16.62 9.91
C ASP A 9 -1.25 -17.09 10.69
N LYS A 10 -0.62 -18.19 10.26
CA LYS A 10 0.61 -18.72 10.87
C LYS A 10 1.79 -17.76 10.72
N LEU A 11 1.93 -17.10 9.58
CA LEU A 11 2.96 -16.08 9.38
C LEU A 11 2.71 -14.87 10.27
N LEU A 12 1.45 -14.41 10.34
CA LEU A 12 1.04 -13.27 11.15
C LEU A 12 1.28 -13.53 12.63
N GLU A 13 0.81 -14.65 13.18
CA GLU A 13 1.02 -15.02 14.59
C GLU A 13 2.51 -15.05 14.95
N LYS A 14 3.36 -15.58 14.06
CA LYS A 14 4.80 -15.60 14.27
C LYS A 14 5.43 -14.22 14.18
N ALA A 15 4.97 -13.37 13.25
CA ALA A 15 5.47 -12.01 13.08
C ALA A 15 5.06 -11.10 14.25
N THR A 16 3.92 -11.34 14.89
CA THR A 16 3.37 -10.53 15.99
C THR A 16 3.54 -11.17 17.37
N SER A 17 4.36 -12.21 17.49
CA SER A 17 4.58 -12.89 18.76
C SER A 17 5.23 -11.95 19.79
N GLY A 18 4.58 -11.80 20.95
CA GLY A 18 4.98 -10.84 22.00
C GLY A 18 6.31 -11.18 22.70
N VAL A 19 6.86 -12.38 22.48
CA VAL A 19 8.18 -12.77 22.97
C VAL A 19 9.33 -12.31 22.06
N ARG A 20 9.01 -11.72 20.90
CA ARG A 20 10.04 -11.28 19.96
C ARG A 20 10.72 -9.99 20.41
N VAL A 21 12.05 -10.05 20.41
CA VAL A 21 12.90 -8.88 20.59
C VAL A 21 12.90 -8.04 19.32
N GLU A 22 13.09 -8.67 18.16
CA GLU A 22 13.23 -8.01 16.87
C GLU A 22 12.05 -8.25 15.92
N THR A 23 11.81 -7.27 15.05
CA THR A 23 10.80 -7.33 13.98
C THR A 23 11.17 -8.39 12.95
N ASP A 24 10.22 -9.27 12.62
CA ASP A 24 10.41 -10.34 11.63
C ASP A 24 10.13 -9.85 10.21
N TRP A 25 11.07 -9.12 9.62
CA TRP A 25 10.88 -8.57 8.27
C TRP A 25 10.67 -9.67 7.21
N GLU A 26 11.32 -10.82 7.35
CA GLU A 26 11.15 -11.94 6.42
C GLU A 26 9.69 -12.38 6.35
N ARG A 27 9.04 -12.62 7.50
CA ARG A 27 7.63 -13.01 7.55
C ARG A 27 6.70 -11.88 7.13
N ILE A 28 7.02 -10.64 7.50
CA ILE A 28 6.23 -9.47 7.10
C ILE A 28 6.22 -9.31 5.57
N ILE A 29 7.35 -9.52 4.89
CA ILE A 29 7.42 -9.47 3.43
C ILE A 29 6.64 -10.64 2.82
N GLN A 30 6.75 -11.86 3.36
CA GLN A 30 5.93 -12.99 2.91
C GLN A 30 4.42 -12.72 3.06
N ILE A 31 4.00 -12.05 4.13
CA ILE A 31 2.60 -11.60 4.32
C ILE A 31 2.19 -10.65 3.18
N CYS A 32 3.03 -9.67 2.85
CA CYS A 32 2.76 -8.74 1.75
C CYS A 32 2.72 -9.45 0.38
N ASP A 33 3.60 -10.42 0.15
CA ASP A 33 3.62 -11.25 -1.06
C ASP A 33 2.32 -12.02 -1.24
N LEU A 34 1.79 -12.66 -0.19
CA LEU A 34 0.52 -13.39 -0.25
C LEU A 34 -0.67 -12.48 -0.63
N ILE A 35 -0.67 -11.23 -0.17
CA ILE A 35 -1.70 -10.25 -0.54
C ILE A 35 -1.53 -9.83 -2.00
N ARG A 36 -0.30 -9.48 -2.42
CA ARG A 36 -0.01 -9.04 -3.79
C ARG A 36 -0.26 -10.12 -4.85
N GLN A 37 0.00 -11.38 -4.52
CA GLN A 37 -0.20 -12.53 -5.41
C GLN A 37 -1.67 -12.96 -5.47
N GLY A 38 -2.54 -12.39 -4.64
CA GLY A 38 -3.97 -12.72 -4.59
C GLY A 38 -4.29 -14.01 -3.83
N ASP A 39 -3.29 -14.61 -3.16
CA ASP A 39 -3.48 -15.79 -2.32
C ASP A 39 -4.36 -15.50 -1.10
N VAL A 40 -4.34 -14.25 -0.63
CA VAL A 40 -5.13 -13.77 0.51
C VAL A 40 -5.89 -12.51 0.11
N GLN A 41 -7.20 -12.50 0.39
CA GLN A 41 -8.04 -11.34 0.13
C GLN A 41 -7.65 -10.18 1.06
N PRO A 42 -7.50 -8.94 0.55
CA PRO A 42 -7.04 -7.81 1.37
C PRO A 42 -7.93 -7.53 2.59
N LYS A 43 -9.25 -7.59 2.41
CA LYS A 43 -10.23 -7.46 3.51
C LYS A 43 -10.01 -8.48 4.62
N TYR A 44 -9.70 -9.73 4.27
CA TYR A 44 -9.37 -10.77 5.26
C TYR A 44 -8.06 -10.43 5.97
N ALA A 45 -7.00 -10.10 5.21
CA ALA A 45 -5.69 -9.78 5.77
C ALA A 45 -5.76 -8.61 6.75
N VAL A 46 -6.40 -7.51 6.38
CA VAL A 46 -6.61 -6.34 7.25
C VAL A 46 -7.44 -6.70 8.48
N GLY A 47 -8.47 -7.53 8.33
CA GLY A 47 -9.28 -8.02 9.45
C GLY A 47 -8.48 -8.90 10.43
N ALA A 48 -7.58 -9.75 9.92
CA ALA A 48 -6.71 -10.59 10.73
C ALA A 48 -5.63 -9.78 11.46
N VAL A 49 -4.96 -8.84 10.77
CA VAL A 49 -3.99 -7.90 11.35
C VAL A 49 -4.65 -7.04 12.42
N LYS A 50 -5.88 -6.57 12.17
CA LYS A 50 -6.66 -5.78 13.14
C LYS A 50 -6.78 -6.51 14.49
N LYS A 51 -6.99 -7.83 14.52
CA LYS A 51 -7.07 -8.59 15.78
C LYS A 51 -5.79 -8.46 16.62
N GLN A 52 -4.64 -8.35 15.97
CA GLN A 52 -3.35 -8.18 16.66
C GLN A 52 -3.24 -6.81 17.33
N LEU A 53 -3.84 -5.76 16.76
CA LEU A 53 -3.80 -4.39 17.30
C LEU A 53 -4.50 -4.28 18.66
N TYR A 54 -5.47 -5.15 18.93
CA TYR A 54 -6.19 -5.23 20.21
C TYR A 54 -5.63 -6.32 21.13
N SER A 55 -4.41 -6.80 20.89
CA SER A 55 -3.75 -7.76 21.78
C SER A 55 -3.55 -7.14 23.17
N VAL A 56 -3.75 -7.95 24.21
CA VAL A 56 -3.46 -7.58 25.60
C VAL A 56 -1.95 -7.35 25.80
N ASN A 57 -1.12 -8.00 24.99
CA ASN A 57 0.31 -7.77 25.00
C ASN A 57 0.65 -6.57 24.09
N PRO A 58 1.20 -5.47 24.64
CA PRO A 58 1.46 -4.25 23.86
C PRO A 58 2.56 -4.46 22.81
N ARG A 59 3.53 -5.35 23.05
CA ARG A 59 4.52 -5.74 22.05
C ARG A 59 3.86 -6.36 20.82
N SER A 60 2.91 -7.28 21.03
CA SER A 60 2.14 -7.88 19.94
C SER A 60 1.30 -6.85 19.18
N ALA A 61 0.68 -5.90 19.90
CA ALA A 61 -0.08 -4.81 19.28
C ALA A 61 0.82 -3.91 18.42
N VAL A 62 1.99 -3.50 18.93
CA VAL A 62 2.99 -2.73 18.17
C VAL A 62 3.48 -3.51 16.95
N LEU A 63 3.79 -4.80 17.08
CA LEU A 63 4.19 -5.62 15.92
C LEU A 63 3.05 -5.76 14.90
N GLY A 64 1.80 -5.84 15.35
CA GLY A 64 0.62 -5.78 14.47
C GLY A 64 0.53 -4.47 13.69
N LEU A 65 0.83 -3.33 14.34
CA LEU A 65 0.90 -2.02 13.67
C LEU A 65 2.05 -1.97 12.64
N VAL A 66 3.19 -2.60 12.93
CA VAL A 66 4.31 -2.70 11.99
C VAL A 66 3.95 -3.56 10.77
N VAL A 67 3.25 -4.69 10.97
CA VAL A 67 2.72 -5.49 9.86
C VAL A 67 1.76 -4.66 9.01
N LEU A 68 0.83 -3.93 9.63
CA LEU A 68 -0.13 -3.08 8.93
C LEU A 68 0.56 -2.00 8.08
N ASP A 69 1.55 -1.31 8.65
CA ASP A 69 2.33 -0.29 7.92
C ASP A 69 3.09 -0.89 6.74
N SER A 70 3.70 -2.07 6.92
CA SER A 70 4.35 -2.76 5.81
C SER A 70 3.36 -3.14 4.70
N CYS A 71 2.17 -3.61 5.06
CA CYS A 71 1.10 -3.87 4.08
C CYS A 71 0.68 -2.59 3.35
N MET A 72 0.52 -1.46 4.05
CA MET A 72 0.24 -0.16 3.46
C MET A 72 1.32 0.28 2.47
N LYS A 73 2.60 0.07 2.81
CA LYS A 73 3.76 0.46 1.98
C LYS A 73 3.97 -0.44 0.76
N ASN A 74 3.60 -1.71 0.84
CA ASN A 74 4.01 -2.73 -0.14
C ASN A 74 2.86 -3.35 -0.94
N CYS A 75 1.59 -3.12 -0.59
CA CYS A 75 0.45 -3.77 -1.27
C CYS A 75 -0.41 -2.81 -2.11
N GLY A 76 -0.11 -1.50 -2.11
CA GLY A 76 -0.81 -0.51 -2.91
C GLY A 76 -2.32 -0.43 -2.62
N TYR A 77 -3.12 -0.17 -3.66
CA TYR A 77 -4.56 0.08 -3.51
C TYR A 77 -5.32 -1.07 -2.85
N LEU A 78 -4.80 -2.31 -2.95
CA LEU A 78 -5.39 -3.49 -2.31
C LEU A 78 -5.58 -3.28 -0.81
N ILE A 79 -4.60 -2.66 -0.14
CA ILE A 79 -4.66 -2.37 1.30
C ILE A 79 -5.09 -0.94 1.57
N HIS A 80 -4.73 0.02 0.70
CA HIS A 80 -5.15 1.41 0.87
C HIS A 80 -6.68 1.54 0.85
N ASP A 81 -7.38 0.78 0.01
CA ASP A 81 -8.85 0.81 -0.09
C ASP A 81 -9.55 0.21 1.13
N GLU A 82 -8.88 -0.66 1.88
CA GLU A 82 -9.41 -1.24 3.11
C GLU A 82 -9.12 -0.34 4.33
N VAL A 83 -7.91 0.22 4.42
CA VAL A 83 -7.41 0.98 5.58
C VAL A 83 -7.71 2.48 5.48
N GLY A 84 -7.61 3.08 4.28
CA GLY A 84 -7.79 4.51 4.03
C GLY A 84 -9.25 4.99 4.10
N THR A 85 -10.15 4.18 4.67
CA THR A 85 -11.56 4.49 4.84
C THR A 85 -11.82 5.21 6.16
N ARG A 86 -12.82 6.10 6.19
CA ARG A 86 -13.20 6.81 7.43
C ARG A 86 -13.53 5.85 8.59
N PRO A 87 -14.31 4.77 8.41
CA PRO A 87 -14.58 3.84 9.50
C PRO A 87 -13.34 3.19 10.09
N TYR A 88 -12.35 2.84 9.27
CA TYR A 88 -11.11 2.23 9.76
C TYR A 88 -10.24 3.24 10.49
N MET A 89 -10.11 4.46 9.96
CA MET A 89 -9.32 5.52 10.60
C MET A 89 -9.93 5.99 11.94
N GLU A 90 -11.26 6.06 12.06
CA GLU A 90 -11.92 6.33 13.35
C GLU A 90 -11.66 5.21 14.37
N GLN A 91 -11.58 3.95 13.93
CA GLN A 91 -11.22 2.84 14.83
C GLN A 91 -9.78 2.95 15.34
N LEU A 92 -8.82 3.36 14.49
CA LEU A 92 -7.45 3.62 14.93
C LEU A 92 -7.37 4.80 15.91
N ARG A 93 -8.10 5.89 15.61
CA ARG A 93 -8.23 7.03 16.54
C ARG A 93 -8.77 6.59 17.90
N GLU A 94 -9.84 5.79 17.92
CA GLU A 94 -10.43 5.32 19.17
C GLU A 94 -9.48 4.36 19.92
N LEU A 95 -8.74 3.50 19.22
CA LEU A 95 -7.70 2.67 19.83
C LEU A 95 -6.59 3.53 20.46
N ALA A 96 -6.14 4.59 19.79
CA ALA A 96 -5.14 5.51 20.34
C ALA A 96 -5.65 6.27 21.58
N LYS A 97 -6.95 6.56 21.65
CA LYS A 97 -7.60 7.19 22.81
C LYS A 97 -7.74 6.23 24.00
N THR A 98 -8.06 4.97 23.74
CA THR A 98 -8.47 4.00 24.78
C THR A 98 -7.33 3.12 25.28
N THR A 99 -6.26 2.94 24.49
CA THR A 99 -5.11 2.13 24.92
C THR A 99 -4.39 2.77 26.12
N SER A 100 -4.11 1.95 27.14
CA SER A 100 -3.28 2.32 28.29
C SER A 100 -1.77 2.22 27.99
N HIS A 101 -1.39 1.71 26.82
CA HIS A 101 0.01 1.48 26.45
C HIS A 101 0.53 2.61 25.55
N ASP A 102 1.43 3.43 26.09
CA ASP A 102 1.96 4.60 25.38
C ASP A 102 2.76 4.23 24.12
N GLU A 103 3.44 3.09 24.11
CA GLU A 103 4.14 2.58 22.92
C GLU A 103 3.19 2.25 21.75
N VAL A 104 2.00 1.72 22.05
CA VAL A 104 0.95 1.46 21.05
C VAL A 104 0.38 2.78 20.54
N LYS A 105 0.07 3.70 21.45
CA LYS A 105 -0.43 5.05 21.13
C LYS A 105 0.56 5.81 20.23
N ALA A 106 1.84 5.85 20.62
CA ALA A 106 2.90 6.52 19.88
C ALA A 106 3.02 5.96 18.46
N LYS A 107 2.97 4.63 18.31
CA LYS A 107 3.04 3.99 17.00
C LYS A 107 1.81 4.32 16.14
N ILE A 108 0.60 4.35 16.70
CA ILE A 108 -0.60 4.75 15.94
C ILE A 108 -0.47 6.19 15.44
N LEU A 109 -0.02 7.12 16.28
CA LEU A 109 0.17 8.52 15.89
C LEU A 109 1.21 8.67 14.77
N GLU A 110 2.34 7.97 14.89
CA GLU A 110 3.37 7.89 13.85
C GLU A 110 2.78 7.46 12.50
N LEU A 111 2.03 6.35 12.49
CA LEU A 111 1.45 5.80 11.27
C LEU A 111 0.39 6.72 10.64
N ILE A 112 -0.54 7.26 11.45
CA ILE A 112 -1.55 8.19 10.97
C ILE A 112 -0.90 9.41 10.31
N GLN A 113 0.16 9.95 10.91
CA GLN A 113 0.88 11.08 10.33
C GLN A 113 1.62 10.71 9.04
N ALA A 114 2.32 9.57 9.02
CA ALA A 114 3.03 9.11 7.84
C ALA A 114 2.07 8.87 6.66
N TRP A 115 0.95 8.19 6.89
CA TRP A 115 -0.04 7.91 5.85
C TRP A 115 -0.77 9.18 5.40
N ALA A 116 -1.07 10.11 6.31
CA ALA A 116 -1.67 11.40 5.93
C ALA A 116 -0.75 12.21 5.01
N TYR A 117 0.56 12.20 5.26
CA TYR A 117 1.54 12.83 4.38
C TYR A 117 1.66 12.11 3.03
N ALA A 118 1.70 10.77 3.05
CA ALA A 118 1.81 9.96 1.85
C ALA A 118 0.58 10.12 0.92
N PHE A 119 -0.62 10.25 1.50
CA PHE A 119 -1.87 10.49 0.76
C PHE A 119 -2.26 11.98 0.64
N ARG A 120 -1.33 12.93 0.86
CA ARG A 120 -1.67 14.37 0.87
C ARG A 120 -2.34 14.85 -0.43
N ASP A 121 -1.93 14.26 -1.56
CA ASP A 121 -2.41 14.59 -2.90
C ASP A 121 -3.45 13.60 -3.43
N SER A 122 -3.98 12.70 -2.58
CA SER A 122 -4.98 11.70 -2.97
C SER A 122 -6.36 12.00 -2.36
N PRO A 123 -7.30 12.61 -3.11
CA PRO A 123 -8.64 12.91 -2.61
C PRO A 123 -9.41 11.67 -2.15
N LYS A 124 -9.12 10.50 -2.72
CA LYS A 124 -9.75 9.22 -2.38
C LYS A 124 -9.54 8.84 -0.91
N TYR A 125 -8.37 9.17 -0.34
CA TYR A 125 -7.99 8.81 1.04
C TYR A 125 -7.98 10.03 1.97
N ARG A 126 -8.75 11.08 1.65
CA ARG A 126 -8.85 12.30 2.46
C ARG A 126 -9.19 12.03 3.93
N ALA A 127 -9.93 10.96 4.22
CA ALA A 127 -10.27 10.56 5.58
C ALA A 127 -9.03 10.40 6.50
N VAL A 128 -7.87 10.00 5.96
CA VAL A 128 -6.63 9.88 6.73
C VAL A 128 -6.15 11.25 7.22
N GLN A 129 -6.19 12.27 6.34
CA GLN A 129 -5.83 13.65 6.68
C GLN A 129 -6.83 14.26 7.68
N ASP A 130 -8.13 14.01 7.47
CA ASP A 130 -9.18 14.52 8.35
C ASP A 130 -8.97 14.02 9.79
N ILE A 131 -8.64 12.74 9.95
CA ILE A 131 -8.40 12.12 11.26
C ILE A 131 -7.13 12.65 11.91
N LEU A 132 -6.04 12.83 11.16
CA LEU A 132 -4.84 13.52 11.66
C LEU A 132 -5.19 14.90 12.24
N ASN A 133 -5.94 15.71 11.48
CA ASN A 133 -6.32 17.06 11.87
C ASN A 133 -7.31 17.10 13.04
N ILE A 134 -8.20 16.10 13.16
CA ILE A 134 -9.08 15.93 14.33
C ILE A 134 -8.22 15.62 15.56
N MET A 135 -7.33 14.63 15.49
CA MET A 135 -6.49 14.25 16.62
C MET A 135 -5.56 15.38 17.08
N LYS A 136 -5.00 16.16 16.15
CA LYS A 136 -4.23 17.37 16.51
C LYS A 136 -5.08 18.38 17.29
N ARG A 137 -6.34 18.59 16.90
CA ARG A 137 -7.28 19.48 17.62
C ARG A 137 -7.69 18.93 18.98
N GLU A 138 -7.69 17.62 19.14
CA GLU A 138 -7.93 16.94 20.43
C GLU A 138 -6.71 16.99 21.37
N GLY A 139 -5.59 17.58 20.93
CA GLY A 139 -4.40 17.76 21.75
C GLY A 139 -3.41 16.59 21.69
N PHE A 140 -3.54 15.66 20.74
CA PHE A 140 -2.55 14.62 20.54
C PHE A 140 -1.24 15.20 19.99
N ASN A 141 -0.12 14.87 20.65
CA ASN A 141 1.22 15.24 20.22
C ASN A 141 1.75 14.21 19.23
N PHE A 142 1.80 14.57 17.95
CA PHE A 142 2.36 13.72 16.91
C PHE A 142 3.90 13.80 16.92
N PRO A 143 4.60 12.69 16.63
CA PRO A 143 6.06 12.69 16.53
C PRO A 143 6.53 13.55 15.35
N THR A 144 7.83 13.84 15.27
CA THR A 144 8.38 14.48 14.07
C THR A 144 8.30 13.52 12.88
N LEU A 145 7.71 13.96 11.77
CA LEU A 145 7.68 13.19 10.53
C LEU A 145 9.06 13.22 9.87
N ARG A 146 9.58 12.05 9.47
CA ARG A 146 10.67 11.97 8.50
C ARG A 146 10.06 11.62 7.14
N GLU A 147 10.49 12.29 6.07
CA GLU A 147 9.96 12.03 4.73
C GLU A 147 10.10 10.55 4.32
N SER A 148 11.18 9.90 4.76
CA SER A 148 11.42 8.47 4.58
C SER A 148 10.31 7.59 5.15
N ASP A 149 9.65 8.00 6.23
CA ASP A 149 8.64 7.20 6.93
C ASP A 149 7.33 7.13 6.14
N ALA A 150 7.11 8.12 5.26
CA ALA A 150 5.93 8.25 4.41
C ALA A 150 6.17 7.81 2.96
N MET A 151 7.33 7.23 2.65
CA MET A 151 7.57 6.63 1.34
C MET A 151 6.78 5.33 1.21
N PHE A 152 5.84 5.28 0.27
CA PHE A 152 5.22 4.02 -0.16
C PHE A 152 6.07 3.42 -1.28
N SER A 153 6.50 2.18 -1.10
CA SER A 153 7.44 1.50 -2.00
C SER A 153 6.83 1.17 -3.36
N ALA A 154 5.50 1.03 -3.45
CA ALA A 154 4.83 0.76 -4.73
C ALA A 154 3.35 1.18 -4.71
N ASP A 155 2.98 2.15 -5.54
CA ASP A 155 1.66 2.15 -6.18
C ASP A 155 1.50 0.82 -6.94
N THR A 156 0.28 0.32 -7.09
CA THR A 156 0.06 -0.83 -7.98
C THR A 156 0.09 -0.34 -9.42
N ALA A 157 0.82 -1.06 -10.29
CA ALA A 157 0.81 -0.75 -11.72
C ALA A 157 -0.64 -0.73 -12.25
N PRO A 158 -1.00 0.24 -13.10
CA PRO A 158 -2.36 0.36 -13.62
C PRO A 158 -2.76 -0.87 -14.44
N ALA A 159 -4.03 -1.25 -14.34
CA ALA A 159 -4.61 -2.32 -15.14
C ALA A 159 -4.46 -2.05 -16.64
N TRP A 160 -4.25 -3.09 -17.42
CA TRP A 160 -4.15 -2.96 -18.87
C TRP A 160 -5.52 -2.76 -19.49
N VAL A 161 -5.66 -1.66 -20.21
CA VAL A 161 -6.87 -1.30 -20.95
C VAL A 161 -6.73 -1.90 -22.35
N ASP A 162 -7.76 -2.61 -22.80
CA ASP A 162 -7.84 -3.06 -24.19
C ASP A 162 -8.52 -2.01 -25.08
N GLY A 163 -8.30 -2.09 -26.39
CA GLY A 163 -8.93 -1.20 -27.36
C GLY A 163 -8.56 -1.57 -28.80
N ASP A 164 -9.37 -1.11 -29.75
CA ASP A 164 -9.20 -1.46 -31.17
C ASP A 164 -8.29 -0.50 -31.92
N VAL A 165 -7.92 0.62 -31.30
CA VAL A 165 -7.02 1.64 -31.86
C VAL A 165 -5.93 2.02 -30.87
N CYS A 166 -4.78 2.46 -31.39
CA CYS A 166 -3.70 2.99 -30.57
C CYS A 166 -4.14 4.23 -29.79
N HIS A 167 -3.89 4.29 -28.49
CA HIS A 167 -4.21 5.44 -27.66
C HIS A 167 -3.45 6.71 -28.07
N GLY A 168 -2.24 6.57 -28.63
CA GLY A 168 -1.40 7.69 -29.09
C GLY A 168 -1.79 8.22 -30.46
N CYS A 169 -1.65 7.41 -31.51
CA CYS A 169 -1.87 7.84 -32.90
C CYS A 169 -3.19 7.39 -33.53
N ARG A 170 -4.04 6.67 -32.80
CA ARG A 170 -5.35 6.16 -33.25
C ARG A 170 -5.32 5.17 -34.42
N ILE A 171 -4.15 4.66 -34.83
CA ILE A 171 -4.07 3.60 -35.83
C ILE A 171 -4.84 2.35 -35.36
N GLN A 172 -5.60 1.73 -36.27
CA GLN A 172 -6.38 0.54 -35.97
C GLN A 172 -5.48 -0.70 -35.85
N PHE A 173 -5.75 -1.50 -34.83
CA PHE A 173 -5.04 -2.76 -34.63
C PHE A 173 -5.60 -3.85 -35.53
N GLY A 174 -4.76 -4.83 -35.85
CA GLY A 174 -5.12 -5.97 -36.69
C GLY A 174 -4.00 -7.02 -36.70
N MET A 175 -3.98 -7.87 -37.73
CA MET A 175 -2.99 -8.95 -37.82
C MET A 175 -1.54 -8.44 -37.94
N VAL A 176 -1.33 -7.33 -38.64
CA VAL A 176 -0.01 -6.71 -38.83
C VAL A 176 0.29 -5.71 -37.70
N GLN A 177 -0.67 -4.84 -37.39
CA GLN A 177 -0.52 -3.83 -36.34
C GLN A 177 -0.91 -4.40 -34.98
N ARG A 178 0.08 -4.91 -34.25
CA ARG A 178 -0.13 -5.55 -32.94
C ARG A 178 -0.31 -4.53 -31.81
N LYS A 179 -1.02 -4.95 -30.76
CA LYS A 179 -1.26 -4.20 -29.51
C LYS A 179 -0.06 -4.30 -28.57
N HIS A 180 0.28 -3.20 -27.89
CA HIS A 180 1.30 -3.14 -26.84
C HIS A 180 0.83 -2.26 -25.68
N HIS A 181 1.09 -2.66 -24.43
CA HIS A 181 0.69 -1.87 -23.26
C HIS A 181 1.85 -1.06 -22.68
N CYS A 182 1.56 0.19 -22.31
CA CYS A 182 2.46 0.99 -21.49
C CYS A 182 2.37 0.52 -20.03
N ARG A 183 3.48 0.10 -19.43
CA ARG A 183 3.49 -0.37 -18.03
C ARG A 183 3.24 0.76 -17.03
N ALA A 184 3.40 2.01 -17.45
CA ALA A 184 3.23 3.16 -16.58
C ALA A 184 1.80 3.70 -16.48
N CYS A 185 0.99 3.57 -17.56
CA CYS A 185 -0.37 4.11 -17.61
C CYS A 185 -1.45 3.07 -17.98
N GLY A 186 -1.05 1.84 -18.35
CA GLY A 186 -1.98 0.75 -18.66
C GLY A 186 -2.67 0.84 -20.04
N GLN A 187 -2.54 1.96 -20.76
CA GLN A 187 -3.18 2.14 -22.07
C GLN A 187 -2.52 1.29 -23.18
N VAL A 188 -3.27 1.03 -24.25
CA VAL A 188 -2.85 0.25 -25.43
C VAL A 188 -2.29 1.15 -26.55
N PHE A 189 -1.17 0.75 -27.15
CA PHE A 189 -0.43 1.50 -28.16
C PHE A 189 0.08 0.60 -29.29
N CYS A 190 0.40 1.22 -30.43
CA CYS A 190 1.23 0.58 -31.46
C CYS A 190 2.70 0.53 -31.01
N GLY A 191 3.52 -0.21 -31.76
CA GLY A 191 4.95 -0.36 -31.46
C GLY A 191 5.71 0.97 -31.49
N GLN A 192 5.34 1.90 -32.39
CA GLN A 192 5.98 3.21 -32.53
C GLN A 192 5.72 4.11 -31.32
N CYS A 193 4.44 4.35 -30.97
CA CYS A 193 4.05 5.21 -29.84
C CYS A 193 4.43 4.66 -28.44
N SER A 194 4.96 3.43 -28.38
CA SER A 194 5.43 2.80 -27.14
C SER A 194 6.82 2.21 -27.29
N SER A 195 7.67 2.83 -28.11
CA SER A 195 9.02 2.33 -28.42
C SER A 195 10.03 2.51 -27.27
N LYS A 196 9.69 3.30 -26.25
CA LYS A 196 10.59 3.63 -25.13
C LYS A 196 10.52 2.61 -23.99
N THR A 197 11.58 2.57 -23.17
CA THR A 197 11.67 1.76 -21.94
C THR A 197 12.07 2.64 -20.76
N ALA A 198 11.56 2.34 -19.56
CA ALA A 198 11.96 3.02 -18.33
C ALA A 198 11.75 2.11 -17.12
N ALA A 199 12.55 2.28 -16.06
CA ALA A 199 12.26 1.70 -14.76
C ALA A 199 11.05 2.40 -14.13
N LEU A 200 10.24 1.66 -13.37
CA LEU A 200 9.07 2.21 -12.66
C LEU A 200 9.15 1.85 -11.16
N PRO A 201 10.07 2.47 -10.39
CA PRO A 201 10.24 2.17 -8.97
C PRO A 201 8.95 2.38 -8.18
N LYS A 202 8.16 3.40 -8.53
CA LYS A 202 6.84 3.64 -7.95
C LYS A 202 5.83 2.50 -8.13
N PHE A 203 6.10 1.54 -9.01
CA PHE A 203 5.28 0.34 -9.18
C PHE A 203 6.00 -0.95 -8.74
N GLY A 204 7.14 -0.83 -8.05
CA GLY A 204 8.00 -1.95 -7.69
C GLY A 204 8.70 -2.62 -8.89
N ILE A 205 8.86 -1.90 -10.01
CA ILE A 205 9.49 -2.42 -11.23
C ILE A 205 10.85 -1.75 -11.41
N GLU A 206 11.90 -2.42 -10.92
CA GLU A 206 13.27 -1.90 -11.00
C GLU A 206 13.90 -2.07 -12.40
N LYS A 207 13.46 -3.08 -13.16
CA LYS A 207 13.91 -3.31 -14.53
C LYS A 207 13.26 -2.34 -15.52
N GLU A 208 13.98 -2.02 -16.60
CA GLU A 208 13.40 -1.23 -17.68
C GLU A 208 12.25 -2.00 -18.38
N VAL A 209 11.09 -1.36 -18.46
CA VAL A 209 9.89 -1.90 -19.10
C VAL A 209 9.32 -0.91 -20.11
N ARG A 210 8.55 -1.44 -21.07
CA ARG A 210 7.93 -0.64 -22.13
C ARG A 210 7.02 0.46 -21.59
N VAL A 211 7.22 1.68 -22.05
CA VAL A 211 6.38 2.84 -21.75
C VAL A 211 6.03 3.61 -23.02
N CYS A 212 4.90 4.33 -23.02
CA CYS A 212 4.60 5.28 -24.10
C CYS A 212 5.50 6.51 -24.00
N GLU A 213 5.65 7.24 -25.10
CA GLU A 213 6.49 8.44 -25.18
C GLU A 213 6.15 9.46 -24.08
N ARG A 214 4.85 9.78 -23.92
CA ARG A 214 4.39 10.69 -22.87
C ARG A 214 4.80 10.24 -21.47
N CYS A 215 4.69 8.95 -21.16
CA CYS A 215 5.10 8.44 -19.84
C CYS A 215 6.62 8.49 -19.70
N PHE A 216 7.37 8.14 -20.74
CA PHE A 216 8.83 8.23 -20.74
C PHE A 216 9.31 9.65 -20.43
N ASP A 217 8.70 10.67 -21.05
CA ASP A 217 9.06 12.08 -20.82
C ASP A 217 8.73 12.54 -19.39
N ILE A 218 7.64 12.03 -18.80
CA ILE A 218 7.28 12.35 -17.41
C ILE A 218 8.24 11.67 -16.41
N ILE A 219 8.70 10.46 -16.72
CA ILE A 219 9.57 9.68 -15.82
C ILE A 219 11.01 10.19 -15.83
N ASN A 220 11.49 10.67 -16.98
CA ASN A 220 12.88 11.10 -17.17
C ASN A 220 13.06 12.63 -17.15
N ARG A 221 12.09 13.36 -16.62
CA ARG A 221 12.23 14.77 -16.23
C ARG A 221 12.55 14.86 -14.76
#